data_AF-A0A1Z8STS8-F1
#
_entry.id   AF-A0A1Z8STS8-F1
#
_cell.length_a   1.000
_cell.length_b   1.000
_cell.length_c   1.000
_cell.angle_alpha   90.00
_cell.angle_beta   90.00
_cell.angle_gamma   90.00
#
_symmetry.space_group_name_H-M   'P 1'
#
loop_
_entity.id
_entity.type
_entity.pdbx_description
1 polymer ?
#
loop_
_entity_poly.entity_id
_entity_poly.type
_entity_poly.pdbx_seq_one_letter_code
_entity_poly.pdbx_strand_id
1 'polypeptide(L)'
;MFLNINKMEKKRYLPKLDLIKHDFVMVYWVDIESDSNWRDIDDLITDELPICISSGWLIKKDNKVTRLASDFNIDSDGKIKDIGNTTIIPTCVIQKIIKIKL
;
A
#
# COMPACT_ATOMS: atom_id res chain seq x y z
N MET A 1 -43.13 -19.85 -26.42
CA MET A 1 -43.02 -18.37 -26.40
C MET A 1 -41.70 -18.02 -25.76
N PHE A 2 -40.66 -17.76 -26.55
CA PHE A 2 -39.32 -17.45 -26.06
C PHE A 2 -39.17 -15.94 -25.95
N LEU A 3 -39.02 -15.43 -24.72
CA LEU A 3 -38.63 -14.04 -24.49
C LEU A 3 -37.12 -13.93 -24.70
N ASN A 4 -36.71 -13.46 -25.87
CA ASN A 4 -35.35 -13.03 -26.15
C ASN A 4 -35.12 -11.69 -25.44
N ILE A 5 -34.72 -11.74 -24.17
CA ILE A 5 -34.27 -10.56 -23.44
C ILE A 5 -32.79 -10.40 -23.77
N ASN A 6 -32.49 -9.56 -24.77
CA ASN A 6 -31.15 -9.01 -24.94
C ASN A 6 -30.83 -8.17 -23.70
N LYS A 7 -30.26 -8.81 -22.68
CA LYS A 7 -29.80 -8.16 -21.47
C LYS A 7 -28.54 -7.39 -21.84
N MET A 8 -28.70 -6.15 -22.32
CA MET A 8 -27.58 -5.23 -22.52
C MET A 8 -26.86 -5.11 -21.17
N GLU A 9 -25.62 -5.60 -21.11
CA GLU A 9 -24.79 -5.47 -19.92
C GLU A 9 -24.60 -3.98 -19.63
N LYS A 10 -25.24 -3.48 -18.55
CA LYS A 10 -25.01 -2.12 -18.07
C LYS A 10 -23.53 -2.01 -17.71
N LYS A 11 -22.79 -1.23 -18.50
CA LYS A 11 -21.38 -0.94 -18.24
C LYS A 11 -21.26 -0.33 -16.85
N ARG A 12 -20.53 -1.00 -15.96
CA ARG A 12 -20.32 -0.51 -14.59
C ARG A 12 -19.54 0.80 -14.63
N TYR A 13 -19.91 1.72 -13.73
CA TYR A 13 -19.09 2.91 -13.48
C TYR A 13 -17.74 2.47 -12.94
N LEU A 14 -16.67 3.01 -13.55
CA LEU A 14 -15.30 2.85 -13.07
C LEU A 14 -14.86 4.21 -12.51
N PRO A 15 -14.49 4.28 -11.23
CA PRO A 15 -13.94 5.49 -10.64
C PRO A 15 -12.71 5.97 -11.41
N LYS A 16 -12.60 7.28 -11.60
CA LYS A 16 -11.40 7.89 -12.14
C LYS A 16 -10.32 7.97 -11.06
N LEU A 17 -9.06 7.98 -11.51
CA LEU A 17 -7.89 7.99 -10.62
C LEU A 17 -7.78 9.27 -9.77
N ASP A 18 -8.25 10.40 -10.30
CA ASP A 18 -8.26 11.72 -9.64
C ASP A 18 -9.15 11.77 -8.37
N LEU A 19 -9.96 10.73 -8.14
CA LEU A 19 -10.66 10.52 -6.88
C LEU A 19 -9.70 10.36 -5.71
N ILE A 20 -8.53 9.76 -5.93
CA ILE A 20 -7.51 9.55 -4.90
C ILE A 20 -6.58 10.76 -4.88
N LYS A 21 -6.77 11.65 -3.92
CA LYS A 21 -6.05 12.94 -3.81
C LYS A 21 -4.70 12.88 -3.10
N HIS A 22 -4.13 11.69 -2.96
CA HIS A 22 -2.83 11.47 -2.31
C HIS A 22 -1.75 11.23 -3.36
N ASP A 23 -0.49 11.13 -2.95
CA ASP A 23 0.58 10.76 -3.86
C ASP A 23 0.77 9.24 -3.87
N PHE A 24 0.85 8.64 -5.05
CA PHE A 24 1.27 7.24 -5.16
C PHE A 24 2.79 7.16 -5.02
N VAL A 25 3.26 6.34 -4.07
CA VAL A 25 4.67 6.26 -3.69
C VAL A 25 5.17 4.83 -3.65
N MET A 26 6.47 4.67 -3.86
CA MET A 26 7.24 3.48 -3.51
C MET A 26 8.13 3.81 -2.32
N VAL A 27 8.04 3.01 -1.26
CA VAL A 27 8.74 3.20 0.01
C VAL A 27 9.69 2.04 0.21
N TYR A 28 10.97 2.37 0.38
CA TYR A 28 12.03 1.44 0.75
C TYR A 28 12.28 1.61 2.24
N TRP A 29 12.23 0.50 2.97
CA TRP A 29 12.37 0.51 4.43
C TRP A 29 13.10 -0.75 4.88
N VAL A 30 13.71 -0.66 6.06
CA VAL A 30 14.41 -1.78 6.67
C VAL A 30 13.44 -2.52 7.60
N ASP A 31 13.32 -3.83 7.46
CA ASP A 31 12.49 -4.64 8.37
C ASP A 31 13.23 -4.98 9.67
N ILE A 32 12.49 -5.52 10.62
CA ILE A 32 13.01 -6.02 11.89
C ILE A 32 13.02 -7.54 11.82
N GLU A 33 14.18 -8.15 12.01
CA GLU A 33 14.32 -9.59 12.02
C GLU A 33 14.56 -10.14 13.42
N SER A 34 14.18 -11.41 13.59
CA SER A 34 14.55 -12.24 14.72
C SER A 34 14.95 -13.62 14.21
N ASP A 35 16.04 -14.16 14.77
CA ASP A 35 16.53 -15.50 14.49
C ASP A 35 16.50 -16.31 15.79
N SER A 36 15.95 -17.53 15.74
CA SER A 36 15.82 -18.42 16.90
C SER A 36 16.96 -19.45 17.02
N ASN A 37 17.95 -19.42 16.12
CA ASN A 37 19.09 -20.34 16.17
C ASN A 37 20.14 -19.91 17.19
N TRP A 38 20.98 -20.87 17.61
CA TRP A 38 22.23 -20.56 18.32
C TRP A 38 23.25 -20.04 17.32
N ARG A 39 23.79 -18.84 17.56
CA ARG A 39 24.75 -18.18 16.66
C ARG A 39 25.93 -17.63 17.42
N ASP A 40 27.05 -17.49 16.72
CA ASP A 40 28.22 -16.80 17.23
C ASP A 40 28.06 -15.27 17.12
N ILE A 41 28.80 -14.54 17.95
CA ILE A 41 28.71 -13.07 18.05
C ILE A 41 29.17 -12.38 16.77
N ASP A 42 30.22 -12.93 16.14
CA ASP A 42 30.80 -12.33 14.94
C ASP A 42 29.80 -12.33 13.78
N ASP A 43 29.05 -13.42 13.60
CA ASP A 43 27.97 -13.51 12.60
C ASP A 43 26.89 -12.44 12.89
N LEU A 44 26.42 -12.34 14.15
CA LEU A 44 25.39 -11.39 14.55
C LEU A 44 25.76 -9.92 14.32
N ILE A 45 27.03 -9.54 14.55
CA ILE A 45 27.47 -8.14 14.40
C ILE A 45 27.54 -7.74 12.91
N THR A 46 27.72 -8.71 12.01
CA THR A 46 27.82 -8.47 10.56
C THR A 46 26.50 -8.57 9.81
N ASP A 47 25.43 -9.02 10.46
CA ASP A 47 24.11 -9.13 9.84
C ASP A 47 23.59 -7.76 9.36
N GLU A 48 23.04 -7.77 8.15
CA GLU A 48 22.31 -6.64 7.60
C GLU A 48 20.81 -6.94 7.60
N LEU A 49 20.02 -5.95 8.00
CA LEU A 49 18.56 -6.07 7.97
C LEU A 49 18.04 -6.04 6.53
N PRO A 50 16.97 -6.80 6.23
CA PRO A 50 16.41 -6.88 4.88
C PRO A 50 15.79 -5.55 4.46
N ILE A 51 15.94 -5.23 3.18
CA ILE A 51 15.28 -4.09 2.55
C ILE A 51 13.93 -4.52 1.97
N CYS A 52 12.87 -3.97 2.53
CA CYS A 52 11.50 -4.15 2.08
C CYS A 52 11.06 -3.00 1.17
N ILE A 53 10.20 -3.32 0.20
CA ILE A 53 9.60 -2.35 -0.72
C ILE A 53 8.08 -2.46 -0.60
N SER A 54 7.44 -1.32 -0.34
CA SER A 54 5.98 -1.22 -0.34
C SER A 54 5.55 -0.08 -1.28
N SER A 55 4.49 -0.29 -2.06
CA SER A 55 3.91 0.75 -2.91
C SER A 55 2.45 0.97 -2.56
N GLY A 56 2.03 2.23 -2.55
CA GLY A 56 0.66 2.61 -2.22
C GLY A 56 0.48 4.11 -2.23
N TRP A 57 -0.75 4.56 -1.99
CA TRP A 57 -1.04 5.98 -1.82
C TRP A 57 -0.65 6.43 -0.42
N LEU A 58 0.12 7.51 -0.33
CA LEU A 58 0.58 8.09 0.91
C LEU A 58 -0.56 8.79 1.65
N ILE A 59 -1.26 8.05 2.52
CA ILE A 59 -2.41 8.54 3.28
C ILE A 59 -1.96 9.56 4.35
N LYS A 60 -0.90 9.23 5.07
CA LYS A 60 -0.32 10.12 6.08
C LYS A 60 1.14 9.78 6.35
N LYS A 61 1.94 10.81 6.57
CA LYS A 61 3.28 10.69 7.13
C LYS A 61 3.42 11.63 8.32
N ASP A 62 3.87 11.11 9.44
CA ASP A 62 4.32 11.92 10.58
C ASP A 62 5.69 11.44 11.09
N ASN A 63 6.15 12.01 12.21
CA ASN A 63 7.46 11.70 12.79
C ASN A 63 7.52 10.28 13.39
N LYS A 64 6.38 9.65 13.67
CA LYS A 64 6.34 8.29 14.24
C LYS A 64 6.19 7.26 13.12
N VAL A 65 5.26 7.49 12.20
CA VAL A 65 4.80 6.47 11.27
C VAL A 65 4.40 7.04 9.91
N THR A 66 4.55 6.20 8.88
CA THR A 66 4.10 6.42 7.50
C THR A 66 3.01 5.41 7.17
N ARG A 67 1.92 5.87 6.56
CA ARG A 67 0.71 5.09 6.27
C ARG A 67 0.44 5.07 4.78
N LEU A 68 0.39 3.87 4.21
CA LEU A 68 0.01 3.63 2.84
C LEU A 68 -1.33 2.89 2.79
N ALA A 69 -2.07 3.08 1.70
CA ALA A 69 -3.18 2.22 1.32
C ALA A 69 -3.17 2.01 -0.20
N SER A 70 -3.59 0.83 -0.63
CA SER A 70 -3.56 0.45 -2.05
C SER A 70 -4.92 0.05 -2.61
N ASP A 71 -5.89 -0.24 -1.74
CA ASP A 71 -7.25 -0.59 -2.14
C ASP A 71 -8.26 0.45 -1.65
N PHE A 72 -9.26 0.75 -2.47
CA PHE A 72 -10.31 1.72 -2.18
C PHE A 72 -11.68 1.17 -2.57
N ASN A 73 -12.64 1.23 -1.65
CA ASN A 73 -14.05 0.98 -1.95
C ASN A 73 -14.76 2.32 -2.16
N ILE A 74 -15.61 2.40 -3.20
CA ILE A 74 -16.37 3.60 -3.53
C ILE A 74 -17.86 3.37 -3.20
N ASP A 75 -18.48 4.32 -2.53
CA ASP A 75 -19.90 4.28 -2.19
C ASP A 75 -20.82 4.67 -3.38
N SER A 76 -22.13 4.68 -3.12
CA SER A 76 -23.14 5.06 -4.12
C SER A 76 -23.05 6.53 -4.55
N ASP A 77 -22.43 7.39 -3.74
CA ASP A 77 -22.27 8.83 -4.02
C ASP A 77 -20.95 9.12 -4.78
N GLY A 78 -20.19 8.07 -5.11
CA GLY A 78 -18.92 8.19 -5.83
C GLY A 78 -17.75 8.62 -4.96
N LYS A 79 -17.85 8.51 -3.63
CA LYS A 79 -16.79 8.86 -2.68
C LYS A 79 -16.07 7.63 -2.17
N ILE A 80 -14.81 7.79 -1.80
CA ILE A 80 -14.05 6.75 -1.09
C ILE A 80 -14.71 6.54 0.27
N LYS A 81 -15.15 5.31 0.52
CA LYS A 81 -15.78 4.89 1.77
C LYS A 81 -14.77 4.20 2.68
N ASP A 82 -14.17 3.13 2.18
CA ASP A 82 -13.25 2.27 2.92
C ASP A 82 -11.91 2.13 2.18
N ILE A 83 -10.84 1.90 2.93
CA ILE A 83 -9.49 1.63 2.40
C ILE A 83 -8.99 0.26 2.86
N GLY A 84 -8.26 -0.43 1.99
CA GLY A 84 -7.70 -1.76 2.23
C GLY A 84 -6.24 -1.86 1.81
N ASN A 85 -5.63 -3.02 2.07
CA ASN A 85 -4.22 -3.28 1.83
C ASN A 85 -3.34 -2.15 2.38
N THR A 86 -3.51 -1.90 3.68
CA THR A 86 -2.83 -0.80 4.37
C THR A 86 -1.46 -1.26 4.87
N THR A 87 -0.50 -0.34 4.86
CA THR A 87 0.83 -0.58 5.41
C THR A 87 1.18 0.55 6.37
N ILE A 88 1.62 0.19 7.58
CA ILE A 88 2.06 1.14 8.60
C ILE A 88 3.53 0.85 8.88
N ILE A 89 4.39 1.82 8.56
CA ILE A 89 5.85 1.69 8.68
C ILE A 89 6.33 2.72 9.69
N PRO A 90 7.11 2.36 10.72
CA PRO A 90 7.80 3.35 11.54
C PRO A 90 8.64 4.30 10.67
N THR A 91 8.45 5.59 10.83
CA THR A 91 9.10 6.57 9.94
C THR A 91 10.63 6.51 10.04
N CYS A 92 11.16 6.09 11.19
CA CYS A 92 12.60 5.98 11.43
C CYS A 92 13.29 4.85 10.66
N VAL A 93 12.57 3.82 10.18
CA VAL A 93 13.17 2.71 9.41
C VAL A 93 13.12 2.90 7.90
N ILE A 94 12.51 3.99 7.44
CA ILE A 94 12.38 4.31 6.02
C ILE A 94 13.71 4.83 5.48
N GLN A 95 14.21 4.17 4.42
CA GLN A 95 15.43 4.54 3.72
C GLN A 95 15.14 5.53 2.59
N LYS A 96 14.02 5.36 1.89
CA LYS A 96 13.68 6.19 0.72
C LYS A 96 12.18 6.18 0.44
N ILE A 97 11.64 7.33 0.03
CA ILE A 97 10.29 7.44 -0.54
C ILE A 97 10.42 8.06 -1.93
N ILE A 98 9.86 7.39 -2.93
CA ILE A 98 9.84 7.85 -4.32
C ILE A 98 8.38 8.08 -4.72
N LYS A 99 8.03 9.31 -5.08
CA LYS A 99 6.74 9.61 -5.71
C LYS A 99 6.75 9.11 -7.16
N ILE A 100 5.74 8.35 -7.52
CA ILE A 100 5.54 7.83 -8.87
C ILE A 100 4.57 8.76 -9.61
N LYS A 101 4.89 9.11 -10.85
CA LYS A 101 3.97 9.82 -11.74
C LYS A 101 3.07 8.78 -12.43
N LEU A 102 1.76 8.93 -12.26
CA LEU A 102 0.71 8.11 -12.88
C LEU A 102 0.09 8.81 -14.07
#